data_AF-A0A924IKG0-F1
#
_entry.id   AF-A0A924IKG0-F1
#
_cell.length_a   1.000
_cell.length_b   1.000
_cell.length_c   1.000
_cell.angle_alpha   90.00
_cell.angle_beta   90.00
_cell.angle_gamma   90.00
#
_symmetry.space_group_name_H-M   'P 1'
#
loop_
_entity.id
_entity.type
_entity.pdbx_description
1 polymer ?
#
loop_
_entity_poly.entity_id
_entity_poly.type
_entity_poly.pdbx_seq_one_letter_code
_entity_poly.pdbx_strand_id
1 'polypeptide(L)'
;MSQPLYEALRTALVGRQRAFLADDDGRVCPGASLWTAARTWAAWLQALGLVPGDRVAASLPNGGLYVVLLLACLRAGALPLAFGMPTAAPVALPESFWQGCEGPTGQLSRTLSERAWRRLSGVGL
;
A
#
# COMPACT_ATOMS: atom_id res chain seq x y z
N MET A 1 18.81 -0.79 -5.47
CA MET A 1 18.50 -2.13 -5.99
C MET A 1 17.06 -2.11 -6.50
N SER A 2 16.81 -2.41 -7.78
CA SER A 2 15.44 -2.40 -8.31
C SER A 2 14.71 -3.68 -7.91
N GLN A 3 13.51 -3.56 -7.36
CA GLN A 3 12.69 -4.70 -6.91
C GLN A 3 12.29 -5.56 -8.13
N PRO A 4 12.47 -6.90 -8.13
CA PRO A 4 12.23 -7.73 -9.31
C PRO A 4 10.77 -7.71 -9.80
N LEU A 5 9.82 -7.63 -8.87
CA LEU A 5 8.39 -7.47 -9.19
C LEU A 5 8.11 -6.15 -9.92
N TYR A 6 8.76 -5.07 -9.48
CA TYR A 6 8.60 -3.77 -10.10
C TYR A 6 9.11 -3.76 -11.55
N GLU A 7 10.27 -4.37 -11.82
CA GLU A 7 10.81 -4.47 -13.18
C GLU A 7 9.94 -5.31 -14.11
N ALA A 8 9.38 -6.41 -13.61
CA ALA A 8 8.43 -7.23 -14.37
C ALA A 8 7.17 -6.41 -14.75
N LEU A 9 6.60 -5.68 -13.79
CA LEU A 9 5.43 -4.83 -14.03
C LEU A 9 5.74 -3.65 -14.95
N ARG A 10 6.90 -3.01 -14.78
CA ARG A 10 7.38 -1.95 -15.69
C ARG A 10 7.42 -2.48 -17.13
N THR A 11 8.02 -3.65 -17.33
CA THR A 11 8.14 -4.27 -18.66
C THR A 11 6.77 -4.57 -19.27
N ALA A 12 5.80 -4.99 -18.46
CA ALA A 12 4.46 -5.29 -18.93
C ALA A 12 3.61 -4.04 -19.27
N LEU A 13 3.88 -2.90 -18.62
CA LEU A 13 3.01 -1.71 -18.63
C LEU A 13 3.53 -0.56 -19.51
N VAL A 14 4.85 -0.36 -19.57
CA VAL A 14 5.43 0.78 -20.28
C VAL A 14 5.08 0.75 -21.77
N GLY A 15 4.58 1.86 -22.29
CA GLY A 15 4.21 2.00 -23.71
C GLY A 15 2.96 1.21 -24.12
N ARG A 16 2.33 0.46 -23.20
CA ARG A 16 1.16 -0.36 -23.51
C ARG A 16 -0.10 0.49 -23.60
N GLN A 17 -0.53 0.80 -24.82
CA GLN A 17 -1.76 1.58 -25.09
C GLN A 17 -3.06 0.76 -25.00
N ARG A 18 -2.96 -0.57 -25.02
CA ARG A 18 -4.13 -1.45 -24.87
C ARG A 18 -4.59 -1.55 -23.42
N ALA A 19 -5.88 -1.86 -23.28
CA ALA A 19 -6.54 -2.27 -22.04
C ALA A 19 -5.64 -3.16 -21.19
N PHE A 20 -5.43 -2.78 -19.93
CA PHE A 20 -4.71 -3.58 -18.95
C PHE A 20 -5.57 -3.89 -17.73
N LEU A 21 -6.37 -2.92 -17.28
CA LEU A 21 -7.33 -3.08 -16.20
C LEU A 21 -8.71 -2.65 -16.69
N ALA A 22 -9.74 -3.41 -16.34
CA ALA A 22 -11.13 -3.00 -16.42
C ALA A 22 -11.67 -2.93 -14.98
N ASP A 23 -12.33 -1.83 -14.62
CA ASP A 23 -13.04 -1.74 -13.34
C ASP A 23 -14.50 -2.22 -13.48
N ASP A 24 -15.18 -2.32 -12.34
CA ASP A 24 -16.56 -2.80 -12.26
C ASP A 24 -17.56 -1.87 -12.98
N ASP A 25 -17.19 -0.61 -13.22
CA ASP A 25 -17.95 0.38 -13.99
C ASP A 25 -17.69 0.25 -15.52
N GLY A 26 -16.91 -0.74 -15.94
CA GLY A 26 -16.54 -0.97 -17.33
C GLY A 26 -15.49 0.02 -17.86
N ARG A 27 -14.87 0.84 -17.01
CA ARG A 27 -13.78 1.73 -17.44
C ARG A 27 -12.54 0.90 -17.67
N VAL A 28 -11.89 1.19 -18.79
CA VAL A 28 -10.69 0.50 -19.21
C VAL A 28 -9.48 1.41 -19.07
N CYS A 29 -8.51 0.97 -18.30
CA CYS A 29 -7.25 1.68 -18.07
C CYS A 29 -6.12 1.02 -18.90
N PRO A 30 -5.52 1.74 -19.86
CA PRO A 30 -4.30 1.31 -20.53
C PRO A 30 -3.13 1.15 -19.56
N GLY A 31 -2.23 0.21 -19.86
CA GLY A 31 -1.03 -0.01 -19.04
C GLY A 31 -0.12 1.23 -18.96
N ALA A 32 0.00 1.98 -20.05
CA ALA A 32 0.76 3.23 -20.09
C ALA A 32 0.18 4.32 -19.16
N SER A 33 -1.15 4.36 -19.00
CA SER A 33 -1.82 5.30 -18.11
C SER A 33 -1.57 4.95 -16.65
N LEU A 34 -1.69 3.67 -16.28
CA LEU A 34 -1.37 3.17 -14.95
C LEU A 34 0.08 3.45 -14.58
N TRP A 35 1.00 3.23 -15.53
CA TRP A 35 2.42 3.51 -15.34
C TRP A 35 2.70 5.00 -15.10
N THR A 36 2.12 5.87 -15.91
CA THR A 36 2.29 7.33 -15.78
C THR A 36 1.78 7.80 -14.43
N ALA A 37 0.58 7.35 -14.02
CA ALA A 37 0.02 7.67 -12.72
C ALA A 37 0.92 7.17 -11.57
N ALA A 38 1.39 5.92 -11.64
CA ALA A 38 2.26 5.35 -10.61
C ALA A 38 3.58 6.13 -10.43
N ARG A 39 4.15 6.65 -11.52
CA ARG A 39 5.34 7.51 -11.45
C ARG A 39 5.07 8.81 -10.69
N THR A 40 3.95 9.47 -10.98
CA THR A 40 3.53 10.69 -10.30
C THR A 40 3.29 10.45 -8.81
N TRP A 41 2.56 9.38 -8.49
CA TRP A 41 2.27 9.00 -7.10
C TRP A 41 3.53 8.62 -6.33
N ALA A 42 4.47 7.90 -6.93
CA ALA A 42 5.74 7.57 -6.27
C ALA A 42 6.52 8.84 -5.90
N ALA A 43 6.60 9.81 -6.82
CA ALA A 43 7.27 11.08 -6.55
C ALA A 43 6.58 11.86 -5.42
N TRP A 44 5.24 11.88 -5.41
CA TRP A 44 4.46 12.51 -4.34
C TRP A 44 4.69 11.84 -2.98
N LEU A 45 4.65 10.51 -2.92
CA LEU A 45 4.91 9.75 -1.68
C LEU A 45 6.33 10.00 -1.16
N GLN A 46 7.33 10.01 -2.04
CA GLN A 46 8.72 10.33 -1.68
C GLN A 46 8.85 11.76 -1.16
N ALA A 47 8.12 12.72 -1.73
CA ALA A 47 8.09 14.10 -1.24
C ALA A 47 7.47 14.22 0.17
N LEU A 48 6.60 13.28 0.57
CA LEU A 48 6.09 13.16 1.94
C LEU A 48 7.09 12.50 2.92
N GLY A 49 8.27 12.09 2.44
CA GLY A 49 9.30 11.46 3.24
C GLY A 49 9.32 9.94 3.19
N LEU A 50 8.55 9.31 2.28
CA LEU A 50 8.60 7.86 2.09
C LEU A 50 10.00 7.44 1.60
N VAL A 51 10.65 6.54 2.33
CA VAL A 51 11.97 6.00 1.99
C VAL A 51 11.89 4.51 1.63
N PRO A 52 12.86 3.97 0.86
CA PRO A 52 12.91 2.55 0.57
C PRO A 52 12.92 1.70 1.85
N GLY A 53 12.10 0.64 1.88
CA GLY A 53 11.91 -0.22 3.05
C GLY A 53 10.72 0.16 3.94
N ASP A 54 10.17 1.36 3.80
CA ASP A 54 8.95 1.76 4.49
C ASP A 54 7.76 0.90 4.08
N ARG A 55 6.77 0.79 4.97
CA ARG A 55 5.54 0.04 4.74
C ARG A 55 4.39 1.00 4.52
N VAL A 56 3.67 0.84 3.42
CA VAL A 56 2.52 1.68 3.07
C VAL A 56 1.24 0.88 3.27
N ALA A 57 0.51 1.22 4.32
CA ALA A 57 -0.81 0.68 4.59
C ALA A 57 -1.82 1.22 3.58
N ALA A 58 -2.48 0.32 2.83
CA ALA A 58 -3.43 0.68 1.78
C ALA A 58 -4.77 -0.03 2.00
N SER A 59 -5.82 0.76 2.23
CA SER A 59 -7.21 0.30 2.20
C SER A 59 -7.95 1.09 1.12
N LEU A 60 -8.13 0.45 -0.03
CA LEU A 60 -8.80 1.01 -1.19
C LEU A 60 -9.71 -0.08 -1.78
N PRO A 61 -10.83 0.30 -2.44
CA PRO A 61 -11.57 -0.62 -3.28
C PRO A 61 -10.66 -1.23 -4.36
N ASN A 62 -10.98 -2.45 -4.78
CA ASN A 62 -10.32 -3.06 -5.93
C ASN A 62 -10.58 -2.22 -7.18
N GLY A 63 -9.53 -1.72 -7.82
CA GLY A 63 -9.68 -0.86 -9.00
C GLY A 63 -8.39 -0.18 -9.42
N GLY A 64 -8.49 0.76 -10.35
CA GLY A 64 -7.32 1.44 -10.93
C GLY A 64 -6.44 2.15 -9.90
N LEU A 65 -7.04 2.84 -8.93
CA LEU A 65 -6.31 3.56 -7.89
C LEU A 65 -5.49 2.61 -6.99
N TYR A 66 -6.05 1.44 -6.65
CA TYR A 66 -5.34 0.42 -5.89
C TYR A 66 -4.08 -0.06 -6.64
N VAL A 67 -4.21 -0.33 -7.94
CA VAL A 67 -3.07 -0.75 -8.78
C VAL A 67 -2.03 0.36 -8.91
N VAL A 68 -2.46 1.62 -9.08
CA VAL A 68 -1.56 2.77 -9.13
C VAL A 68 -0.77 2.91 -7.84
N LEU A 69 -1.42 2.80 -6.68
CA LEU A 69 -0.76 2.91 -5.38
C LEU A 69 0.25 1.78 -5.16
N LEU A 70 -0.10 0.53 -5.51
CA LEU A 70 0.79 -0.62 -5.42
C LEU A 70 2.05 -0.42 -6.28
N LEU A 71 1.88 0.00 -7.54
CA LEU A 71 2.99 0.31 -8.44
C LEU A 71 3.85 1.47 -7.93
N ALA A 72 3.23 2.51 -7.36
CA ALA A 72 3.93 3.65 -6.80
C ALA A 72 4.80 3.27 -5.60
N CYS A 73 4.29 2.42 -4.69
CA CYS A 73 5.05 1.91 -3.54
C CYS A 73 6.26 1.08 -4.01
N LEU A 74 6.02 0.13 -4.92
CA LEU A 74 7.08 -0.70 -5.49
C LEU A 74 8.16 0.14 -6.19
N ARG A 75 7.76 1.20 -6.92
CA ARG A 75 8.67 2.16 -7.55
C ARG A 75 9.51 2.92 -6.53
N ALA A 76 8.89 3.35 -5.43
CA ALA A 76 9.57 4.06 -4.35
C ALA A 76 10.49 3.15 -3.51
N GLY A 77 10.45 1.83 -3.73
CA GLY A 77 11.16 0.84 -2.92
C GLY A 77 10.48 0.55 -1.59
N ALA A 78 9.22 0.95 -1.44
CA ALA A 78 8.40 0.69 -0.26
C ALA A 78 7.57 -0.59 -0.42
N LEU A 79 7.16 -1.16 0.71
CA LEU A 79 6.35 -2.38 0.79
C LEU A 79 4.86 -2.02 0.95
N PRO A 80 4.01 -2.22 -0.08
CA PRO A 80 2.57 -2.03 0.08
C PRO A 80 1.97 -3.13 0.97
N LEU A 81 1.21 -2.72 1.98
CA LEU A 81 0.42 -3.58 2.85
C LEU A 81 -1.05 -3.35 2.55
N ALA A 82 -1.60 -4.21 1.69
CA ALA A 82 -2.99 -4.14 1.31
C ALA A 82 -3.87 -4.86 2.33
N PHE A 83 -4.95 -4.21 2.76
CA PHE A 83 -5.97 -4.81 3.60
C PHE A 83 -7.35 -4.35 3.16
N GLY A 84 -8.29 -5.28 3.20
CA GLY A 84 -9.69 -4.98 2.91
C GLY A 84 -10.23 -3.93 3.86
N MET A 85 -11.26 -3.21 3.41
CA MET A 85 -12.06 -2.38 4.30
C MET A 85 -12.66 -3.28 5.39
N PRO A 86 -12.43 -3.00 6.68
CA PRO A 86 -13.00 -3.80 7.74
C PRO A 86 -14.52 -3.73 7.65
N THR A 87 -15.16 -4.86 7.37
CA THR A 87 -16.63 -5.01 7.40
C THR A 87 -17.15 -5.26 8.81
N ALA A 88 -16.26 -5.61 9.74
CA ALA A 88 -16.56 -5.84 11.14
C ALA A 88 -16.00 -4.72 12.01
N ALA A 89 -16.63 -4.51 13.17
CA ALA A 89 -16.09 -3.63 14.19
C ALA A 89 -14.68 -4.10 14.60
N PRO A 90 -13.77 -3.17 14.90
CA PRO A 90 -12.45 -3.49 15.42
C PRO A 90 -12.58 -4.36 16.68
N VAL A 91 -11.95 -5.52 16.68
CA VAL A 91 -11.85 -6.38 17.87
C VAL A 91 -10.49 -6.12 18.52
N ALA A 92 -10.51 -5.83 19.83
CA ALA A 92 -9.28 -5.79 20.61
C ALA A 92 -8.68 -7.21 20.65
N LEU A 93 -7.53 -7.39 20.00
CA LEU A 93 -6.84 -8.68 20.02
C LEU A 93 -6.21 -8.90 21.40
N PRO A 94 -6.26 -10.13 21.94
CA PRO A 94 -5.69 -10.44 23.25
C PRO A 94 -4.17 -10.26 23.24
N GLU A 95 -3.59 -9.95 24.40
CA GLU A 95 -2.15 -9.74 24.56
C GLU A 95 -1.28 -10.89 23.98
N SER A 96 -1.77 -12.14 24.09
CA SER A 96 -1.12 -13.34 23.56
C SER A 96 -0.94 -13.33 22.04
N PHE A 97 -1.83 -12.65 21.30
CA PHE A 97 -1.67 -12.48 19.85
C PHE A 97 -0.42 -11.64 19.54
N TRP A 98 -0.21 -10.55 20.28
CA TRP A 98 0.90 -9.63 20.05
C TRP A 98 2.26 -10.25 20.40
N GLN A 99 2.32 -11.07 21.45
CA GLN A 99 3.55 -11.79 21.83
C GLN A 99 4.08 -12.70 20.71
N GLY A 100 3.20 -13.24 19.86
CA GLY A 100 3.59 -14.03 18.68
C GLY A 100 4.13 -13.22 17.50
N CYS A 101 3.93 -11.90 17.48
CA CYS A 101 4.38 -11.00 16.42
C CYS A 101 5.69 -10.25 16.76
N GLU A 102 6.23 -10.45 17.95
CA GLU A 102 7.48 -9.82 18.41
C GLU A 102 8.72 -10.55 17.85
N GLY A 103 8.99 -10.33 16.56
CA GLY A 103 10.34 -10.53 16.02
C GLY A 103 11.28 -9.40 16.48
N PRO A 104 12.61 -9.49 16.24
CA PRO A 104 13.59 -8.47 16.64
C PRO A 104 13.36 -7.07 16.04
N THR A 105 12.43 -6.90 15.09
CA THR A 105 11.96 -5.62 14.54
C THR A 105 10.50 -5.27 14.90
N GLY A 106 9.80 -6.12 15.66
CA GLY A 106 8.36 -6.06 15.93
C GLY A 106 7.91 -5.09 17.03
N GLN A 107 8.77 -4.79 18.02
CA GLN A 107 8.43 -3.89 19.13
C GLN A 107 8.13 -2.44 18.69
N LEU A 108 8.79 -1.97 17.62
CA LEU A 108 8.54 -0.65 17.02
C LEU A 108 7.16 -0.57 16.35
N SER A 109 6.69 -1.66 15.73
CA SER A 109 5.39 -1.71 15.05
C SER A 109 4.23 -1.62 16.05
N ARG A 110 4.35 -2.28 17.21
CA ARG A 110 3.33 -2.28 18.26
C ARG A 110 3.08 -0.89 18.84
N THR A 111 4.15 -0.22 19.31
CA THR A 111 4.05 1.09 19.95
C THR A 111 3.47 2.15 19.00
N LEU A 112 3.83 2.11 17.73
CA LEU A 112 3.29 3.03 16.72
C LEU A 112 1.84 2.70 16.36
N SER A 113 1.49 1.42 16.25
CA SER A 113 0.12 0.99 15.97
C SER A 113 -0.83 1.33 17.11
N GLU A 114 -0.44 1.12 18.37
CA GLU A 114 -1.25 1.48 19.55
C GLU A 114 -1.45 3.00 19.65
N ARG A 115 -0.42 3.80 19.38
CA ARG A 115 -0.54 5.27 19.36
C ARG A 115 -1.44 5.76 18.23
N ALA A 116 -1.31 5.18 17.03
CA ALA A 116 -2.18 5.49 15.91
C ALA A 116 -3.63 5.09 16.20
N TRP A 117 -3.86 3.91 16.77
CA TRP A 117 -5.17 3.43 17.19
C TRP A 117 -5.83 4.37 18.19
N ARG A 118 -5.13 4.74 19.27
CA ARG A 118 -5.65 5.68 20.29
C ARG A 118 -6.02 7.04 19.70
N ARG A 119 -5.19 7.55 18.76
CA ARG A 119 -5.49 8.81 18.04
C ARG A 119 -6.73 8.70 17.14
N LEU A 120 -6.87 7.60 16.42
CA LEU A 120 -7.95 7.42 15.43
C LEU A 120 -9.28 7.00 16.05
N SER A 121 -9.25 6.23 17.14
CA SER A 121 -10.46 5.75 17.84
C SER A 121 -11.10 6.79 18.75
N GLY A 122 -10.45 7.94 18.98
CA GLY A 122 -10.89 8.94 19.95
C GLY A 122 -10.84 8.47 21.41
N VAL A 123 -10.29 7.28 21.66
CA VAL A 123 -10.11 6.73 23.01
C VAL A 123 -8.83 7.31 23.60
N GLY A 124 -8.96 8.42 24.33
CA GLY A 124 -7.85 9.13 24.95
C GLY A 124 -8.09 9.47 26.42
N LEU A 125 -7.15 8.99 27.25
CA LEU A 125 -6.81 9.28 28.65
C LEU A 125 -7.86 9.00 29.74
#